data_AF-A0A409VVV6-F1
#
_entry.id   AF-A0A409VVV6-F1
#
_cell.length_a   1.000
_cell.length_b   1.000
_cell.length_c   1.000
_cell.angle_alpha   90.00
_cell.angle_beta   90.00
_cell.angle_gamma   90.00
#
_symmetry.space_group_name_H-M   'P 1'
#
loop_
_entity.id
_entity.type
_entity.pdbx_description
1 polymer ?
#
loop_
_entity_poly.entity_id
_entity_poly.type
_entity_poly.pdbx_seq_one_letter_code
_entity_poly.pdbx_strand_id
1 'polypeptide(L)'
;MANWTKYWPDVTSETPLTYVPPEVVAGIAGNAPLSIKETALTWYRLLAIRGDSGFEYATRKHVTITEVSLEPSPDDPQSLSAKMVCELEVAPEMCDKQGVLSHWSMYSLIDEYELPLQSPRNLAHEHRFTT
;
A
#
# COMPACT_ATOMS: atom_id res chain seq x y z
N MET A 1 10.83 -1.26 18.74
CA MET A 1 10.65 -1.13 17.27
C MET A 1 10.23 -2.49 16.75
N ALA A 2 9.07 -2.61 16.10
CA ALA A 2 8.65 -3.86 15.48
C ALA A 2 9.57 -4.18 14.30
N ASN A 3 9.99 -5.44 14.15
CA ASN A 3 10.82 -5.87 13.03
C ASN A 3 9.92 -6.15 11.81
N TRP A 4 9.69 -5.12 11.01
CA TRP A 4 8.75 -5.14 9.88
C TRP A 4 9.19 -6.05 8.73
N THR A 5 10.50 -6.30 8.59
CA THR A 5 11.04 -7.21 7.57
C THR A 5 10.53 -8.66 7.71
N LYS A 6 10.07 -9.06 8.90
CA LYS A 6 9.46 -10.37 9.14
C LYS A 6 8.14 -10.57 8.37
N TYR A 7 7.45 -9.48 8.01
CA TYR A 7 6.11 -9.54 7.41
C TYR A 7 6.13 -9.32 5.90
N TRP A 8 7.31 -9.28 5.30
CA TRP A 8 7.45 -9.36 3.85
C TRP A 8 7.17 -10.79 3.41
N PRO A 9 6.29 -11.01 2.41
CA PRO A 9 6.04 -12.35 1.94
C PRO A 9 7.34 -12.93 1.39
N ASP A 10 7.76 -14.07 1.95
CA ASP A 10 8.67 -14.94 1.23
C ASP A 10 7.89 -15.42 0.01
N VAL A 11 8.27 -14.93 -1.17
CA VAL A 11 7.60 -15.20 -2.46
C VAL A 11 7.64 -16.70 -2.80
N THR A 12 8.45 -17.48 -2.07
CA THR A 12 8.54 -18.94 -2.18
C THR A 12 7.64 -19.69 -1.18
N SER A 13 7.00 -19.00 -0.23
CA SER A 13 6.12 -19.61 0.77
C SER A 13 4.69 -19.84 0.23
N GLU A 14 4.08 -20.95 0.63
CA GLU A 14 2.70 -21.33 0.27
C GLU A 14 1.61 -20.43 0.88
N THR A 15 2.00 -19.35 1.59
CA THR A 15 1.06 -18.45 2.24
C THR A 15 0.31 -17.65 1.17
N PRO A 16 -1.04 -17.63 1.18
CA PRO A 16 -1.79 -16.81 0.25
C PRO A 16 -1.35 -15.35 0.36
N LEU A 17 -1.00 -14.72 -0.76
CA LEU A 17 -0.51 -13.34 -0.85
C LEU A 17 -1.52 -12.30 -0.30
N THR A 18 -2.75 -12.75 -0.05
CA THR A 18 -3.87 -12.00 0.53
C THR A 18 -3.95 -12.07 2.06
N TYR A 19 -3.19 -12.95 2.72
CA TYR A 19 -3.23 -13.05 4.18
C TYR A 19 -2.34 -11.99 4.83
N VAL A 20 -2.97 -11.02 5.49
CA VAL A 20 -2.30 -10.03 6.31
C VAL A 20 -2.46 -10.42 7.79
N PRO A 21 -1.37 -10.62 8.54
CA PRO A 21 -1.48 -10.96 9.96
C PRO A 21 -2.20 -9.82 10.73
N PRO A 22 -3.17 -10.13 11.62
CA PRO A 22 -3.95 -9.12 12.33
C PRO A 22 -3.09 -8.14 13.14
N GLU A 23 -1.96 -8.59 13.67
CA GLU A 23 -1.01 -7.76 14.41
C GLU A 23 -0.39 -6.65 13.56
N VAL A 24 -0.22 -6.89 12.25
CA VAL A 24 0.32 -5.91 11.30
C VAL A 24 -0.73 -4.82 11.08
N VAL A 25 -1.99 -5.21 10.85
CA VAL A 25 -3.08 -4.26 10.61
C VAL A 25 -3.40 -3.44 11.86
N ALA A 26 -3.35 -4.06 13.04
CA ALA A 26 -3.56 -3.39 14.32
C ALA A 26 -2.52 -2.29 14.60
N GLY A 27 -1.32 -2.40 14.02
CA GLY A 27 -0.26 -1.40 14.11
C GLY A 27 -0.47 -0.18 13.21
N ILE A 28 -1.42 -0.21 12.28
CA ILE A 28 -1.67 0.90 11.34
C ILE A 28 -2.62 1.91 11.96
N ALA A 29 -2.16 3.15 12.08
CA ALA A 29 -2.93 4.28 12.58
C ALA A 29 -4.03 4.73 11.59
N GLY A 30 -4.79 5.76 11.97
CA GLY A 30 -5.79 6.38 11.11
C GLY A 30 -7.20 5.80 11.27
N ASN A 31 -8.18 6.55 10.74
CA ASN A 31 -9.61 6.33 10.92
C ASN A 31 -10.23 5.32 9.94
N ALA A 32 -9.44 4.78 9.00
CA ALA A 32 -9.98 3.86 8.01
C ALA A 32 -10.48 2.54 8.66
N PRO A 33 -11.57 1.95 8.16
CA PRO A 33 -12.01 0.62 8.59
C PRO A 33 -10.91 -0.44 8.38
N LEU A 34 -10.97 -1.51 9.18
CA LEU A 34 -10.00 -2.61 9.13
C LEU A 34 -9.85 -3.17 7.69
N SER A 35 -10.97 -3.38 7.01
CA SER A 35 -10.99 -3.90 5.63
C SER A 35 -10.23 -3.01 4.63
N ILE A 36 -10.26 -1.69 4.82
CA ILE A 36 -9.52 -0.74 3.98
C ILE A 36 -8.02 -0.80 4.28
N LYS A 37 -7.65 -0.92 5.57
CA LYS A 37 -6.25 -1.13 5.99
C LYS A 37 -5.68 -2.43 5.42
N GLU A 38 -6.44 -3.52 5.49
CA GLU A 38 -6.08 -4.82 4.89
C GLU A 38 -5.95 -4.72 3.38
N THR A 39 -6.87 -4.02 2.72
CA THR A 39 -6.83 -3.79 1.27
C THR A 39 -5.59 -3.00 0.86
N ALA A 40 -5.23 -1.94 1.59
CA ALA A 40 -4.02 -1.15 1.33
C ALA A 40 -2.75 -2.01 1.45
N LEU A 41 -2.64 -2.80 2.53
CA LEU A 41 -1.53 -3.72 2.72
C LEU A 41 -1.46 -4.81 1.64
N THR A 42 -2.61 -5.36 1.26
CA THR A 42 -2.70 -6.38 0.21
C THR A 42 -2.23 -5.80 -1.12
N TRP A 43 -2.70 -4.62 -1.52
CA TRP A 43 -2.24 -3.95 -2.73
C TRP A 43 -0.74 -3.69 -2.72
N TYR A 44 -0.22 -3.23 -1.58
CA TYR A 44 1.21 -2.99 -1.43
C TYR A 44 2.04 -4.27 -1.65
N ARG A 45 1.58 -5.39 -1.09
CA ARG A 45 2.20 -6.71 -1.28
C ARG A 45 2.03 -7.23 -2.71
N LEU A 46 0.91 -6.96 -3.37
CA LEU A 46 0.68 -7.36 -4.76
C LEU A 46 1.69 -6.68 -5.70
N LEU A 47 2.04 -5.41 -5.45
CA LEU A 47 3.07 -4.75 -6.23
C LEU A 47 4.38 -5.53 -6.17
N ALA A 48 4.76 -6.04 -4.99
CA ALA A 48 5.98 -6.84 -4.79
C ALA A 48 6.04 -8.16 -5.59
N ILE A 49 4.93 -8.61 -6.19
CA ILE A 49 4.88 -9.84 -7.01
C ILE A 49 5.63 -9.71 -8.34
N ARG A 50 5.94 -8.48 -8.80
CA ARG A 50 6.62 -8.27 -10.09
C ARG A 50 8.06 -8.83 -10.16
N GLY A 51 8.57 -9.38 -9.06
CA GLY A 51 9.83 -10.11 -9.00
C GLY A 51 10.53 -9.85 -7.67
N ASP A 52 11.29 -10.84 -7.19
CA ASP A 52 12.20 -10.75 -6.04
C ASP A 52 13.57 -10.14 -6.42
N SER A 53 13.71 -9.74 -7.68
CA SER A 53 14.92 -9.18 -8.25
C SER A 53 14.58 -7.87 -8.97
N GLY A 54 15.39 -6.84 -8.69
CA GLY A 54 15.21 -5.52 -9.29
C GLY A 54 15.28 -4.40 -8.25
N PHE A 55 15.50 -3.19 -8.78
CA PHE A 55 15.63 -1.97 -7.98
C PHE A 55 14.35 -1.60 -7.25
N GLU A 56 13.19 -1.78 -7.89
CA GLU A 56 11.87 -1.53 -7.31
C GLU A 56 11.63 -2.44 -6.09
N TYR A 57 11.91 -3.75 -6.24
CA TYR A 57 11.79 -4.71 -5.12
C TYR A 57 12.69 -4.33 -3.95
N ALA A 58 13.94 -3.97 -4.22
CA ALA A 58 14.89 -3.53 -3.20
C ALA A 58 14.46 -2.22 -2.51
N THR A 59 13.72 -1.36 -3.18
CA THR A 59 13.18 -0.12 -2.61
C THR A 59 11.95 -0.40 -1.74
N ARG A 60 11.05 -1.29 -2.19
CA ARG A 60 9.77 -1.58 -1.52
C ARG A 60 9.91 -2.33 -0.20
N LYS A 61 10.89 -3.23 -0.06
CA LYS A 61 11.15 -3.93 1.21
C LYS A 61 11.42 -2.98 2.40
N HIS A 62 11.76 -1.72 2.11
CA HIS A 62 12.06 -0.69 3.09
C HIS A 62 10.89 0.25 3.40
N VAL A 63 9.74 0.04 2.77
CA VAL A 63 8.55 0.86 3.02
C VAL A 63 7.64 0.16 4.01
N THR A 64 7.16 0.93 4.97
CA THR A 64 6.18 0.49 5.96
C THR A 64 4.96 1.40 5.89
N ILE A 65 3.76 0.84 5.72
CA ILE A 65 2.51 1.58 5.86
C ILE A 65 2.26 1.83 7.34
N THR A 66 2.18 3.10 7.75
CA THR A 66 2.03 3.49 9.16
C THR A 66 0.66 4.07 9.47
N GLU A 67 -0.01 4.67 8.49
CA GLU A 67 -1.36 5.22 8.64
C GLU A 67 -2.19 4.99 7.38
N VAL A 68 -3.46 4.64 7.57
CA VAL A 68 -4.47 4.70 6.51
C VAL A 68 -5.69 5.43 7.04
N SER A 69 -6.09 6.48 6.34
CA SER A 69 -7.22 7.31 6.69
C SER A 69 -8.15 7.53 5.50
N LEU A 70 -9.42 7.80 5.80
CA LEU A 70 -10.41 8.26 4.84
C LEU A 70 -10.66 9.74 5.11
N GLU A 71 -10.49 10.54 4.07
CA GLU A 71 -10.73 11.98 4.08
C GLU A 71 -11.64 12.36 2.90
N PRO A 72 -12.43 13.46 3.00
CA PRO A 72 -13.14 13.98 1.84
C PRO A 72 -12.16 14.26 0.71
N SER A 73 -12.51 13.85 -0.52
CA SER A 73 -11.65 14.14 -1.67
C SER A 73 -11.52 15.65 -1.88
N PRO A 74 -10.32 16.15 -2.21
CA PRO A 74 -10.15 17.56 -2.56
C PRO A 74 -10.94 17.96 -3.81
N ASP A 75 -11.19 17.02 -4.73
CA ASP A 75 -11.89 17.27 -6.00
C ASP A 75 -13.41 17.14 -5.89
N ASP A 76 -13.89 16.23 -5.02
CA ASP A 76 -15.32 16.01 -4.74
C ASP A 76 -15.52 15.78 -3.24
N PRO A 77 -15.89 16.80 -2.44
CA PRO A 77 -16.10 16.66 -1.00
C PRO A 77 -17.22 15.69 -0.60
N GLN A 78 -18.10 15.28 -1.54
CA GLN A 78 -19.11 14.24 -1.31
C GLN A 78 -18.55 12.82 -1.52
N SER A 79 -17.31 12.70 -2.00
CA SER A 79 -16.56 11.45 -2.10
C SER A 79 -15.54 11.34 -0.99
N LEU A 80 -15.25 10.11 -0.56
CA LEU A 80 -14.12 9.82 0.31
C LEU A 80 -12.94 9.34 -0.54
N SER A 81 -11.75 9.87 -0.24
CA SER A 81 -10.48 9.39 -0.73
C SER A 81 -9.75 8.65 0.39
N ALA A 82 -9.03 7.59 0.02
CA ALA A 82 -8.13 6.92 0.94
C ALA A 82 -6.77 7.60 0.89
N LYS A 83 -6.30 8.04 2.05
CA LYS A 83 -4.96 8.54 2.26
C LYS A 83 -4.13 7.46 2.94
N MET A 84 -2.94 7.21 2.40
CA MET A 84 -1.98 6.27 2.94
C MET A 84 -0.70 7.01 3.27
N VAL A 85 -0.21 6.85 4.50
CA VAL A 85 1.10 7.36 4.93
C VAL A 85 2.03 6.18 5.05
N CYS A 86 3.18 6.30 4.39
CA CYS A 86 4.23 5.31 4.44
C CYS A 86 5.51 5.94 5.00
N GLU A 87 6.23 5.19 5.82
CA GLU A 87 7.60 5.48 6.20
C GLU A 87 8.55 4.69 5.30
N LEU A 88 9.64 5.34 4.88
CA LEU A 88 10.67 4.72 4.06
C LEU A 88 12.01 4.72 4.81
N GLU A 89 12.57 3.54 5.01
CA GLU A 89 13.97 3.39 5.43
C GLU A 89 14.89 3.54 4.21
N VAL A 90 15.73 4.58 4.19
CA VAL A 90 16.63 4.81 3.06
C VAL A 90 17.88 3.94 3.22
N ALA A 91 18.07 3.00 2.30
CA ALA A 91 19.24 2.13 2.26
C ALA A 91 20.30 2.59 1.22
N PRO A 92 21.58 2.19 1.37
CA PRO A 92 22.65 2.66 0.49
C PRO A 92 22.40 2.42 -1.01
N GLU A 93 21.74 1.33 -1.38
CA GLU A 93 21.39 1.01 -2.76
C GLU A 93 20.39 2.00 -3.40
N MET A 94 19.70 2.79 -2.58
CA MET A 94 18.72 3.79 -3.00
C MET A 94 19.32 5.19 -3.12
N CYS A 95 20.58 5.37 -2.70
CA CYS A 95 21.25 6.67 -2.70
C CYS A 95 22.06 6.92 -3.97
N ASP A 96 22.26 8.18 -4.31
CA ASP A 96 23.19 8.61 -5.35
C ASP A 96 24.64 8.69 -4.84
N LYS A 97 25.54 9.24 -5.67
CA LYS A 97 26.97 9.39 -5.34
C LYS A 97 27.23 10.38 -4.18
N GLN A 98 26.25 11.20 -3.83
CA GLN A 98 26.30 12.15 -2.72
C GLN A 98 25.74 11.54 -1.43
N GLY A 99 25.25 10.30 -1.48
CA GLY A 99 24.69 9.61 -0.32
C GLY A 99 23.29 10.07 0.05
N VAL A 100 22.60 10.79 -0.85
CA VAL A 100 21.20 11.20 -0.65
C VAL A 100 20.28 10.31 -1.46
N LEU A 101 19.00 10.22 -1.07
CA LEU A 101 18.00 9.43 -1.79
C LEU A 101 17.97 9.84 -3.27
N SER A 102 18.20 8.89 -4.17
CA SER A 102 18.28 9.17 -5.59
C SER A 102 16.93 9.61 -6.15
N HIS A 103 16.92 10.51 -7.13
CA HIS A 103 15.70 10.92 -7.82
C HIS A 103 14.94 9.74 -8.44
N TRP A 104 15.66 8.75 -8.97
CA TRP A 104 15.05 7.53 -9.52
C TRP A 104 14.29 6.72 -8.46
N SER A 105 14.84 6.61 -7.25
CA SER A 105 14.16 5.97 -6.11
C SER A 105 12.87 6.71 -5.77
N MET A 106 12.92 8.05 -5.74
CA MET A 106 11.75 8.88 -5.45
C MET A 106 10.65 8.72 -6.51
N TYR A 107 11.00 8.76 -7.80
CA TYR A 107 10.03 8.57 -8.88
C TYR A 107 9.40 7.19 -8.87
N SER A 108 10.20 6.13 -8.69
CA SER A 108 9.70 4.76 -8.60
C SER A 108 8.69 4.61 -7.46
N LEU A 109 8.93 5.25 -6.31
CA LEU A 109 7.97 5.26 -5.22
C LEU A 109 6.69 5.99 -5.65
N ILE A 110 6.77 7.22 -6.16
CA ILE A 110 5.58 8.03 -6.51
C ILE A 110 4.69 7.32 -7.54
N ASP A 111 5.26 6.78 -8.62
CA ASP A 111 4.50 6.14 -9.71
C ASP A 111 3.73 4.90 -9.23
N GLU A 112 4.21 4.24 -8.17
CA GLU A 112 3.58 3.04 -7.62
C GLU A 112 2.45 3.34 -6.64
N TYR A 113 2.41 4.54 -6.05
CA TYR A 113 1.42 4.92 -5.03
C TYR A 113 0.20 5.67 -5.57
N GLU A 114 0.13 5.99 -6.87
CA GLU A 114 -1.11 6.46 -7.49
C GLU A 114 -2.12 5.30 -7.60
N LEU A 115 -2.84 5.04 -6.51
CA LEU A 115 -3.85 3.99 -6.44
C LEU A 115 -5.14 4.40 -7.18
N PRO A 116 -5.72 3.54 -8.03
CA PRO A 116 -7.11 3.66 -8.43
C PRO A 116 -8.00 3.08 -7.33
N LEU A 117 -8.00 3.67 -6.13
CA LEU A 117 -9.06 3.42 -5.14
C LEU A 117 -10.30 4.26 -5.50
N GLN A 118 -10.77 4.16 -6.75
CA GLN A 118 -12.09 4.68 -7.08
C GLN A 118 -13.12 3.80 -6.38
N SER A 119 -13.85 4.39 -5.43
CA SER A 119 -14.95 3.74 -4.73
C SER A 119 -15.87 3.05 -5.77
N PRO A 120 -16.40 1.84 -5.52
CA PRO A 120 -17.35 1.20 -6.41
C PRO A 120 -18.68 1.96 -6.40
N ARG A 121 -18.77 3.08 -7.14
CA ARG A 121 -19.99 3.90 -7.25
C ARG A 121 -21.07 3.27 -8.16
N ASN A 122 -20.87 2.09 -8.78
CA ASN A 122 -21.80 1.57 -9.80
C ASN A 122 -22.01 0.03 -9.79
N LEU A 123 -22.47 -0.58 -8.69
CA LEU A 123 -23.06 -1.93 -8.74
C LEU A 123 -24.41 -2.06 -8.00
N ALA A 124 -25.04 -0.94 -7.62
CA ALA A 124 -26.35 -0.93 -6.97
C ALA A 124 -27.43 -0.26 -7.82
N HIS A 125 -27.58 -0.68 -9.08
CA HIS A 125 -28.79 -0.38 -9.87
C HIS A 125 -29.01 -1.49 -10.90
N GLU A 126 -29.74 -2.55 -10.52
CA GLU A 126 -30.77 -3.24 -11.32
C GLU A 126 -31.19 -4.56 -10.66
N HIS A 127 -32.04 -4.46 -9.64
CA HIS A 127 -33.03 -5.50 -9.37
C HIS A 127 -34.37 -4.82 -9.09
N ARG A 128 -35.01 -4.35 -10.17
CA ARG A 128 -36.47 -4.18 -10.15
C ARG A 128 -37.09 -5.55 -10.40
N PHE A 129 -37.54 -6.21 -9.34
CA PHE A 129 -38.58 -7.21 -9.47
C PHE A 129 -39.89 -6.47 -9.71
N THR A 130 -40.47 -6.64 -10.90
CA THR A 130 -41.89 -6.38 -11.15
C THR A 130 -42.66 -7.64 -10.78
N THR A 131 -43.53 -7.52 -9.78
CA THR A 131 -44.70 -8.40 -9.59
C THR A 131 -45.74 -8.16 -10.68
#